data_AF-A0A915E826-F1
#
_entry.id   AF-A0A915E826-F1
#
_cell.length_a   1.000
_cell.length_b   1.000
_cell.length_c   1.000
_cell.angle_alpha   90.00
_cell.angle_beta   90.00
_cell.angle_gamma   90.00
#
_symmetry.space_group_name_H-M   'P 1'
#
loop_
_entity.id
_entity.type
_entity.pdbx_description
1 polymer ?
#
loop_
_entity_poly.entity_id
_entity_poly.type
_entity_poly.pdbx_seq_one_letter_code
_entity_poly.pdbx_strand_id
1 'polypeptide(L)'
;MSELCLCCWRSLLGRVVDALGNPIDGKGSGYHQAFRVEVKAPGIIPRIGVREPMLTGVKALTLGTNWTWTAKTAIAIDCIINQKRFNDAADEKKEVVLYLRRYRQKRSTVAQILND
;
A
#
# COMPACT_ATOMS: atom_id res chain seq x y z
N MET A 1 -17.32 22.68 -6.02
CA MET A 1 -17.35 21.20 -6.02
C MET A 1 -15.99 20.74 -6.49
N SER A 2 -15.00 20.75 -5.59
CA SER A 2 -13.59 20.51 -5.90
C SER A 2 -13.33 19.01 -5.99
N GLU A 3 -13.11 18.49 -7.20
CA GLU A 3 -12.70 17.10 -7.40
C GLU A 3 -11.39 16.85 -6.63
N LEU A 4 -11.40 15.88 -5.70
CA LEU A 4 -10.18 15.44 -5.01
C LEU A 4 -9.19 14.89 -6.04
N CYS A 5 -8.03 15.53 -6.15
CA CYS A 5 -6.93 15.11 -7.02
C CYS A 5 -5.81 14.49 -6.17
N LEU A 6 -5.47 13.23 -6.44
CA LEU A 6 -4.32 12.55 -5.83
C LEU A 6 -3.10 12.63 -6.75
N CYS A 7 -1.92 12.83 -6.15
CA CYS A 7 -0.61 12.87 -6.81
C CYS A 7 -0.28 11.54 -7.55
N CYS A 8 0.60 11.61 -8.56
CA CYS A 8 1.05 10.43 -9.31
C CYS A 8 1.74 9.41 -8.40
N TRP A 9 1.30 8.15 -8.47
CA TRP A 9 1.70 7.08 -7.55
C TRP A 9 3.21 6.83 -7.52
N ARG A 10 3.91 7.01 -8.66
CA ARG A 10 5.35 6.77 -8.77
C ARG A 10 6.17 7.75 -7.93
N SER A 11 5.68 8.98 -7.75
CA SER A 11 6.32 10.01 -6.93
C SER A 11 6.02 9.87 -5.43
N LEU A 12 5.04 9.03 -5.07
CA LEU A 12 4.61 8.76 -3.70
C LEU A 12 5.31 7.53 -3.09
N LEU A 13 6.04 6.76 -3.89
CA LEU A 13 6.82 5.63 -3.42
C LEU A 13 7.79 6.06 -2.31
N GLY A 14 7.74 5.36 -1.17
CA GLY A 14 8.59 5.64 -0.01
C GLY A 14 8.25 6.93 0.77
N ARG A 15 7.16 7.62 0.42
CA ARG A 15 6.67 8.81 1.13
C ARG A 15 5.47 8.49 2.02
N VAL A 16 5.29 9.32 3.03
CA VAL A 16 4.09 9.30 3.87
C VAL A 16 3.19 10.45 3.45
N VAL A 17 1.98 10.13 3.00
CA VAL A 17 1.02 11.12 2.50
C VAL A 17 -0.32 11.04 3.22
N ASP A 18 -0.96 12.20 3.36
CA ASP A 18 -2.33 12.31 3.84
C ASP A 18 -3.33 11.90 2.75
N ALA A 19 -4.62 11.77 3.13
CA ALA A 19 -5.72 11.41 2.23
C ALA A 19 -5.89 12.37 1.04
N LEU A 20 -5.40 13.60 1.16
CA LEU A 20 -5.39 14.62 0.09
C LEU A 20 -4.14 14.57 -0.79
N GLY A 21 -3.20 13.64 -0.55
CA GLY A 21 -1.94 13.52 -1.29
C GLY A 21 -0.84 14.49 -0.83
N ASN A 22 -1.06 15.23 0.26
CA ASN A 22 -0.05 16.11 0.84
C ASN A 22 1.00 15.29 1.60
N PRO A 23 2.30 15.47 1.33
CA PRO A 23 3.36 14.78 2.07
C PRO A 23 3.42 15.26 3.52
N ILE A 24 3.44 14.33 4.47
CA ILE A 24 3.58 14.59 5.91
C ILE A 24 4.96 14.17 6.45
N ASP A 25 5.85 13.75 5.56
CA ASP A 25 7.19 13.22 5.85
C ASP A 25 8.27 14.31 5.96
N GLY A 26 7.95 15.58 5.65
CA GLY A 26 8.89 16.70 5.72
C GLY A 26 10.00 16.67 4.65
N LYS A 27 9.92 15.77 3.66
CA LYS A 27 10.96 15.54 2.64
C LYS A 27 10.76 16.38 1.36
N GLY A 28 10.00 17.48 1.43
CA GLY A 28 9.72 18.40 0.31
C GLY A 28 8.44 18.08 -0.49
N SER A 29 8.08 18.94 -1.45
CA SER A 29 6.83 18.82 -2.22
C SER A 29 6.83 17.62 -3.16
N GLY A 30 5.72 16.90 -3.23
CA GLY A 30 5.48 15.84 -4.21
C GLY A 30 5.04 16.41 -5.56
N TYR A 31 5.33 15.71 -6.66
CA TYR A 31 4.87 16.10 -7.99
C TYR A 31 3.33 16.00 -8.09
N HIS A 32 2.69 17.08 -8.52
CA HIS A 32 1.24 17.19 -8.65
C HIS A 32 0.80 16.79 -10.06
N GLN A 33 0.50 15.50 -10.24
CA GLN A 33 -0.36 15.05 -11.33
C GLN A 33 -1.69 14.63 -10.72
N ALA A 34 -2.77 15.17 -11.24
CA ALA A 34 -4.13 15.00 -10.72
C ALA A 34 -4.77 13.70 -11.23
N PHE A 35 -4.98 12.74 -10.34
CA PHE A 35 -5.88 11.60 -10.59
C PHE A 35 -7.17 11.72 -9.79
N ARG A 36 -8.29 11.36 -10.43
CA ARG A 36 -9.61 11.30 -9.77
C ARG A 36 -9.64 10.14 -8.78
N VAL A 37 -10.10 10.40 -7.56
CA VAL A 37 -10.27 9.37 -6.52
C VAL A 37 -11.43 8.42 -6.85
N GLU A 38 -12.48 8.96 -7.46
CA GLU A 38 -13.68 8.20 -7.81
C GLU A 38 -13.60 7.71 -9.26
N VAL A 39 -12.93 6.57 -9.46
CA VAL A 39 -12.93 5.86 -10.74
C VAL A 39 -13.78 4.61 -10.61
N LYS A 40 -14.74 4.44 -11.53
CA LYS A 40 -15.58 3.24 -11.57
C LYS A 40 -14.70 2.02 -11.84
N ALA A 41 -14.83 1.00 -11.00
CA ALA A 41 -14.08 -0.25 -11.15
C ALA A 41 -14.32 -0.89 -12.54
N PRO A 42 -13.32 -1.59 -13.11
CA PRO A 42 -13.48 -2.30 -14.37
C PRO A 42 -14.60 -3.35 -14.26
N GLY A 43 -15.40 -3.44 -15.32
CA GLY A 43 -16.50 -4.41 -15.44
C GLY A 43 -16.05 -5.86 -15.37
N ILE A 44 -16.98 -6.81 -15.48
CA ILE A 44 -16.68 -8.25 -15.38
C ILE A 44 -15.94 -8.77 -16.62
N ILE A 45 -16.32 -8.28 -17.81
CA ILE A 45 -15.80 -8.73 -19.12
C ILE A 45 -14.26 -8.61 -19.27
N PRO A 46 -13.58 -7.53 -18.85
CA PRO A 46 -12.13 -7.43 -18.96
C PRO A 46 -11.32 -8.18 -17.88
N ARG A 47 -11.97 -8.90 -16.96
CA ARG A 47 -11.24 -9.58 -15.87
C ARG A 47 -10.62 -10.88 -16.37
N ILE A 48 -9.30 -10.96 -16.30
CA ILE A 48 -8.57 -12.22 -16.42
C ILE A 48 -8.60 -12.97 -15.08
N GLY A 49 -8.65 -14.30 -15.13
CA GLY A 49 -8.50 -15.13 -13.93
C GLY A 49 -7.13 -14.92 -13.28
N VAL A 50 -7.07 -14.99 -11.94
CA VAL A 50 -5.81 -14.87 -11.19
C VAL A 50 -4.94 -16.08 -11.50
N ARG A 51 -3.83 -15.88 -12.22
CA ARG A 51 -2.88 -16.95 -12.60
C ARG A 51 -1.58 -16.93 -11.80
N GLU A 52 -1.30 -15.85 -11.09
CA GLU A 52 -0.04 -15.65 -10.38
C GLU A 52 -0.30 -15.51 -8.87
N PRO A 53 0.36 -16.34 -8.03
CA PRO A 53 0.23 -16.23 -6.59
C PRO A 53 1.06 -15.05 -6.05
N MET A 54 0.48 -14.31 -5.11
CA MET A 54 1.21 -13.33 -4.30
C MET A 54 1.73 -14.02 -3.03
N LEU A 55 3.06 -14.02 -2.84
CA LEU A 55 3.70 -14.71 -1.73
C LEU A 55 3.69 -13.86 -0.46
N THR A 56 2.93 -14.20 0.57
CA THR A 56 2.84 -13.39 1.79
C THR A 56 4.00 -13.59 2.78
N GLY A 57 4.88 -14.57 2.55
CA GLY A 57 6.01 -14.90 3.44
C GLY A 57 5.64 -15.62 4.73
N VAL A 58 4.35 -15.79 5.02
CA VAL A 58 3.84 -16.44 6.24
C VAL A 58 3.30 -17.83 5.89
N LYS A 59 3.86 -18.88 6.50
CA LYS A 59 3.49 -20.29 6.25
C LYS A 59 2.07 -20.64 6.68
N ALA A 60 1.53 -19.92 7.66
CA ALA A 60 0.18 -20.11 8.17
C ALA A 60 -0.62 -18.82 8.03
N LEU A 61 -1.33 -18.66 6.92
CA LEU A 61 -2.36 -17.64 6.79
C LEU A 61 -3.63 -18.17 7.47
N THR A 62 -3.67 -18.12 8.80
CA THR A 62 -4.86 -18.53 9.56
C THR A 62 -5.94 -17.43 9.42
N LEU A 63 -6.77 -17.56 8.38
CA LEU A 63 -7.98 -16.78 8.15
C LEU A 63 -9.09 -17.15 9.16
N GLY A 64 -8.78 -17.09 10.46
CA GLY A 64 -9.73 -17.29 11.54
C GLY A 64 -10.41 -15.97 11.93
N THR A 65 -11.70 -16.04 12.25
CA THR A 65 -12.56 -14.90 12.63
C THR A 65 -12.09 -14.12 13.89
N ASN A 66 -11.09 -14.62 14.62
CA ASN A 66 -10.78 -14.21 15.99
C ASN A 66 -9.40 -13.53 16.13
N TRP A 67 -8.90 -12.88 15.08
CA TRP A 67 -7.64 -12.15 15.08
C TRP A 67 -7.67 -10.87 15.94
N THR A 68 -6.77 -10.79 16.91
CA THR A 68 -6.48 -9.59 17.72
C THR A 68 -5.88 -8.48 16.85
N TRP A 69 -6.22 -7.23 17.16
CA TRP A 69 -5.89 -6.03 16.38
C TRP A 69 -4.38 -5.85 16.06
N THR A 70 -3.50 -6.47 16.85
CA THR A 70 -2.04 -6.47 16.67
C THR A 70 -1.57 -7.49 15.63
N ALA A 71 -2.10 -8.71 15.63
CA ALA A 71 -1.72 -9.77 14.67
C ALA A 71 -2.06 -9.36 13.22
N LYS A 72 -3.14 -8.59 13.05
CA LYS A 72 -3.57 -7.99 11.77
C LYS A 72 -2.48 -7.17 11.09
N THR A 73 -1.83 -6.37 11.93
CA THR A 73 -0.86 -5.38 11.50
C THR A 73 0.47 -6.05 11.22
N ALA A 74 0.89 -7.00 12.06
CA ALA A 74 2.13 -7.74 11.87
C ALA A 74 2.13 -8.49 10.53
N ILE A 75 1.07 -9.25 10.23
CA ILE A 75 0.97 -10.00 8.96
C ILE A 75 1.02 -9.08 7.74
N ALA A 76 0.37 -7.92 7.80
CA ALA A 76 0.39 -6.94 6.71
C ALA A 76 1.79 -6.36 6.50
N ILE A 77 2.52 -6.08 7.58
CA ILE A 77 3.89 -5.57 7.53
C ILE A 77 4.84 -6.66 7.00
N ASP A 78 4.74 -7.89 7.49
CA ASP A 78 5.55 -9.03 7.05
C ASP A 78 5.37 -9.29 5.55
N CYS A 79 4.13 -9.20 5.06
CA CYS A 79 3.81 -9.31 3.63
C CYS A 79 4.52 -8.23 2.80
N ILE A 80 4.64 -7.00 3.31
CA ILE A 80 5.32 -5.90 2.61
C ILE A 80 6.83 -6.10 2.60
N ILE A 81 7.40 -6.50 3.74
CA ILE A 81 8.84 -6.72 3.87
C ILE A 81 9.28 -7.90 2.98
N ASN A 82 8.49 -8.97 2.95
CA ASN A 82 8.75 -10.13 2.11
C ASN A 82 8.77 -9.73 0.63
N GLN A 83 7.88 -8.83 0.22
CA GLN A 83 7.72 -8.41 -1.18
C GLN A 83 8.89 -7.57 -1.67
N LYS A 84 9.51 -6.80 -0.78
CA LYS A 84 10.75 -6.08 -1.07
C LYS A 84 11.84 -7.04 -1.58
N ARG A 85 12.01 -8.20 -0.95
CA ARG A 85 13.01 -9.20 -1.37
C ARG A 85 12.76 -9.75 -2.77
N PHE A 86 11.51 -9.83 -3.19
CA PHE A 86 11.15 -10.29 -4.54
C PHE A 86 11.29 -9.18 -5.58
N ASN A 87 10.98 -7.93 -5.23
CA ASN A 87 11.20 -6.78 -6.11
C ASN A 87 12.70 -6.52 -6.37
N ASP A 88 13.57 -6.76 -5.37
CA ASP A 88 15.03 -6.60 -5.52
C ASP A 88 15.67 -7.68 -6.43
N ALA A 89 14.98 -8.81 -6.63
CA ALA A 89 15.49 -9.99 -7.34
C ALA A 89 14.87 -10.22 -8.74
N ALA A 90 13.87 -9.42 -9.16
CA ALA A 90 13.05 -9.71 -10.34
C ALA A 90 13.05 -8.58 -11.40
N ASP A 91 12.78 -8.97 -12.65
CA ASP A 91 12.47 -8.09 -13.78
C ASP A 91 11.34 -7.09 -13.48
N GLU A 92 11.45 -5.87 -14.06
CA GLU A 92 10.50 -4.74 -13.90
C GLU A 92 9.01 -5.11 -14.12
N LYS A 93 8.71 -6.22 -14.81
CA LYS A 93 7.34 -6.68 -15.09
C LYS A 93 6.57 -7.23 -13.89
N LYS A 94 7.23 -7.58 -12.78
CA LYS A 94 6.58 -8.15 -11.58
C LYS A 94 6.74 -7.27 -10.33
N GLU A 95 7.03 -5.99 -10.50
CA GLU A 95 7.12 -5.07 -9.37
C GLU A 95 5.74 -4.96 -8.68
N VAL A 96 5.66 -5.48 -7.46
CA VAL A 96 4.46 -5.36 -6.64
C VAL A 96 4.62 -4.14 -5.76
N VAL A 97 3.75 -3.16 -5.96
CA VAL A 97 3.69 -1.93 -5.17
C VAL A 97 2.58 -2.06 -4.15
N LEU A 98 2.93 -1.95 -2.86
CA LEU A 98 1.98 -2.08 -1.76
C LEU A 98 1.73 -0.73 -1.12
N TYR A 99 0.45 -0.38 -0.94
CA TYR A 99 0.01 0.82 -0.24
C TYR A 99 -0.64 0.44 1.09
N LEU A 100 -0.10 0.98 2.19
CA LEU A 100 -0.69 0.85 3.52
C LEU A 100 -1.51 2.09 3.87
N ARG A 101 -2.82 1.89 4.06
CA ARG A 101 -3.68 2.91 4.66
C ARG A 101 -3.88 2.64 6.14
N ARG A 102 -3.69 3.67 6.96
CA ARG A 102 -4.03 3.64 8.39
C ARG A 102 -5.16 4.63 8.66
N TYR A 103 -6.16 4.19 9.41
CA TYR A 103 -7.25 5.05 9.88
C TYR A 103 -7.21 5.12 11.41
N ARG A 104 -7.26 6.34 11.96
CA ARG A 104 -7.32 6.63 13.42
C ARG A 104 -6.20 6.00 14.26
N GLN A 105 -5.00 5.84 13.72
CA GLN A 105 -3.84 5.38 14.49
C GLN A 105 -3.10 6.56 15.11
N LYS A 106 -2.46 6.32 16.27
CA LYS A 106 -1.56 7.31 16.90
C LYS A 106 -0.37 7.56 15.97
N ARG A 107 0.06 8.83 15.87
CA ARG A 107 1.25 9.21 15.07
C ARG A 107 2.51 8.45 15.51
N SER A 108 2.66 8.16 16.80
CA SER A 108 3.79 7.39 17.33
C SER A 108 3.86 5.97 16.77
N THR A 109 2.71 5.29 16.63
CA THR A 109 2.65 3.93 16.06
C THR A 109 3.00 3.93 14.57
N VAL A 110 2.61 4.99 13.84
CA VAL A 110 2.99 5.14 12.43
C VAL A 110 4.49 5.39 12.28
N ALA A 111 5.07 6.22 13.16
CA ALA A 111 6.51 6.48 13.15
C ALA A 111 7.36 5.25 13.49
N GLN A 112 6.89 4.38 14.40
CA GLN A 112 7.57 3.11 14.71
C GLN A 112 7.69 2.23 13.47
N ILE A 113 6.59 2.01 12.75
CA ILE A 113 6.57 1.16 11.55
C ILE A 113 7.43 1.73 10.41
N LEU A 114 7.65 3.05 10.37
CA LEU A 114 8.51 3.68 9.36
C LEU A 114 10.00 3.53 9.67
N ASN A 115 10.35 3.32 10.94
CA ASN A 115 11.73 3.22 11.41
C ASN A 115 12.18 1.76 11.60
N ASP A 116 11.25 0.80 11.53
CA ASP A 116 11.51 -0.65 11.50
C ASP A 116 11.98 -1.11 10.11
#